data_AF-A0A7S1Z2Q6-F1
#
_entry.id   AF-A0A7S1Z2Q6-F1
#
_cell.length_a   1.000
_cell.length_b   1.000
_cell.length_c   1.000
_cell.angle_alpha   90.00
_cell.angle_beta   90.00
_cell.angle_gamma   90.00
#
_symmetry.space_group_name_H-M   'P 1'
#
loop_
_entity.id
_entity.type
_entity.pdbx_description
1 polymer ?
#
loop_
_entity_poly.entity_id
_entity_poly.type
_entity_poly.pdbx_seq_one_letter_code
_entity_poly.pdbx_strand_id
1 'polypeptide(L)'
;CTQIKKQEIMKHRILPSILAIASAALVYRLQPYFDKDIRKTWDYAERCFSSDYYDARALFRMYASSLNLEMHSIPLDIPDHDDLTIDVAIYRGSEKNVLIHMSGTHGVEGFAGSAVQSSILGGEKRKFWQSAMKFTERGSKSNNNKPTVVFVHSLNPYGFAKLRRWNENNVDLNRNFLNTQQFIQRLALDANRHGYVDFYDLFHPPAALGW
;
A
#
# COMPACT_ATOMS: atom_id res chain seq x y z
N CYS A 1 -17.22 6.84 -66.53
CA CYS A 1 -17.81 5.91 -65.54
C CYS A 1 -16.75 5.08 -64.77
N THR A 2 -15.66 4.65 -65.41
CA THR A 2 -14.63 3.77 -64.82
C THR A 2 -13.61 4.45 -63.88
N GLN A 3 -13.36 5.76 -64.04
CA GLN A 3 -12.44 6.54 -63.20
C GLN A 3 -13.01 6.84 -61.80
N ILE A 4 -14.32 7.11 -61.70
CA ILE A 4 -15.01 7.41 -60.43
C ILE A 4 -15.02 6.18 -59.51
N LYS A 5 -15.28 4.99 -60.07
CA LYS A 5 -15.23 3.72 -59.32
C LYS A 5 -13.83 3.41 -58.75
N LYS A 6 -12.75 3.75 -59.46
CA LYS A 6 -11.37 3.58 -58.94
C LYS A 6 -11.07 4.53 -57.78
N GLN A 7 -11.52 5.79 -57.85
CA GLN A 7 -11.38 6.75 -56.75
C GLN A 7 -12.17 6.35 -55.50
N GLU A 8 -13.38 5.82 -55.65
CA GLU A 8 -14.17 5.28 -54.53
C GLU A 8 -13.50 4.06 -53.88
N ILE A 9 -12.98 3.12 -54.68
CA ILE A 9 -12.26 1.93 -54.17
C ILE A 9 -10.99 2.34 -53.41
N MET A 10 -10.24 3.33 -53.92
CA MET A 10 -9.07 3.87 -53.21
C MET A 10 -9.43 4.52 -51.87
N LYS A 11 -10.52 5.31 -51.81
CA LYS A 11 -10.99 5.95 -50.57
C LYS A 11 -11.52 4.95 -49.54
N HIS A 12 -12.25 3.92 -49.95
CA HIS A 12 -12.92 3.00 -49.01
C HIS A 12 -12.06 1.83 -48.52
N ARG A 13 -10.99 1.46 -49.23
CA ARG A 13 -10.13 0.32 -48.83
C ARG A 13 -8.68 0.65 -48.58
N ILE A 14 -8.09 1.58 -49.35
CA ILE A 14 -6.65 1.84 -49.29
C ILE A 14 -6.32 2.92 -48.26
N LEU A 15 -7.14 3.97 -48.19
CA LEU A 15 -6.94 5.07 -47.25
C LEU A 15 -6.95 4.63 -45.77
N PRO A 16 -7.87 3.75 -45.30
CA PRO A 16 -7.85 3.27 -43.92
C PRO A 16 -6.61 2.43 -43.61
N SER A 17 -6.15 1.61 -44.55
CA SER A 17 -4.94 0.78 -44.38
C SER A 17 -3.67 1.63 -44.33
N ILE A 18 -3.57 2.66 -45.17
CA ILE A 18 -2.45 3.62 -45.11
C ILE A 18 -2.49 4.38 -43.77
N LEU A 19 -3.68 4.82 -43.33
CA LEU A 19 -3.82 5.50 -42.03
C LEU A 19 -3.42 4.59 -40.87
N ALA A 20 -3.82 3.31 -40.89
CA ALA A 20 -3.46 2.34 -39.87
C ALA A 20 -1.95 2.08 -39.83
N ILE A 21 -1.30 1.91 -41.00
CA ILE A 21 0.16 1.72 -41.07
C ILE A 21 0.90 2.97 -40.60
N ALA A 22 0.46 4.16 -41.02
CA ALA A 22 1.05 5.43 -40.57
C ALA A 22 0.87 5.63 -39.06
N SER A 23 -0.28 5.23 -38.52
CA SER A 23 -0.55 5.30 -37.07
C SER A 23 0.31 4.30 -36.29
N ALA A 24 0.44 3.07 -36.78
CA ALA A 24 1.32 2.06 -36.18
C ALA A 24 2.79 2.48 -36.22
N ALA A 25 3.25 3.07 -37.34
CA ALA A 25 4.60 3.60 -37.48
C ALA A 25 4.85 4.80 -36.55
N LEU A 26 3.85 5.66 -36.37
CA LEU A 26 3.89 6.76 -35.40
C LEU A 26 3.97 6.23 -33.97
N VAL A 27 3.13 5.25 -33.60
CA VAL A 27 3.17 4.58 -32.29
C VAL A 27 4.52 3.94 -32.05
N TYR A 28 5.06 3.18 -33.01
CA TYR A 28 6.38 2.54 -32.91
C TYR A 28 7.50 3.56 -32.75
N ARG A 29 7.44 4.70 -33.46
CA ARG A 29 8.42 5.78 -33.34
C ARG A 29 8.32 6.52 -32.01
N LEU A 30 7.12 6.61 -31.43
CA LEU A 30 6.87 7.22 -30.13
C LEU A 30 7.10 6.27 -28.96
N GLN A 31 7.05 4.94 -29.16
CA GLN A 31 7.23 3.92 -28.12
C GLN A 31 8.47 4.14 -27.24
N PRO A 32 9.67 4.47 -27.76
CA PRO A 32 10.86 4.70 -26.93
C PRO A 32 10.73 5.89 -25.98
N TYR A 33 9.87 6.86 -26.28
CA TYR A 33 9.62 8.01 -25.41
C TYR A 33 8.69 7.63 -24.24
N PHE A 34 7.68 6.79 -24.49
CA PHE A 34 6.84 6.24 -23.42
C PHE A 34 7.60 5.23 -22.55
N ASP A 35 8.42 4.37 -23.16
CA ASP A 35 9.16 3.32 -22.46
C ASP A 35 10.23 3.86 -21.49
N LYS A 36 10.84 5.01 -21.78
CA LYS A 36 11.89 5.58 -20.91
C LYS A 36 11.33 6.07 -19.57
N ASP A 37 10.17 6.73 -19.60
CA ASP A 37 9.51 7.21 -18.38
C ASP A 37 8.87 6.05 -17.60
N ILE A 38 8.35 5.03 -18.30
CA ILE A 38 7.80 3.82 -17.67
C ILE A 38 8.91 3.03 -16.97
N ARG A 39 10.06 2.80 -17.61
CA ARG A 39 11.18 2.05 -16.99
C ARG A 39 11.71 2.75 -15.74
N LYS A 40 11.94 4.07 -15.80
CA LYS A 40 12.37 4.84 -14.62
C LYS A 40 11.39 4.77 -13.45
N THR A 41 10.10 4.87 -13.74
CA THR A 41 9.06 4.78 -12.70
C THR A 41 8.92 3.38 -12.14
N TRP A 42 9.09 2.35 -12.99
CA TRP A 42 9.13 0.94 -12.58
C TRP A 42 10.33 0.63 -11.68
N ASP A 43 11.54 1.00 -12.10
CA ASP A 43 12.78 0.79 -11.33
C ASP A 43 12.71 1.45 -9.94
N TYR A 44 12.04 2.60 -9.83
CA TYR A 44 11.83 3.26 -8.54
C TYR A 44 10.78 2.54 -7.69
N ALA A 45 9.67 2.13 -8.30
CA ALA A 45 8.62 1.40 -7.61
C ALA A 45 9.15 0.08 -7.03
N GLU A 46 9.92 -0.69 -7.79
CA GLU A 46 10.53 -1.94 -7.33
C GLU A 46 11.42 -1.74 -6.09
N ARG A 47 12.20 -0.65 -6.03
CA ARG A 47 13.03 -0.32 -4.86
C ARG A 47 12.24 0.01 -3.59
N CYS A 48 10.94 0.29 -3.73
CA CYS A 48 10.08 0.53 -2.58
C CYS A 48 9.52 -0.78 -2.01
N PHE A 49 9.51 -1.87 -2.79
CA PHE A 49 9.11 -3.19 -2.29
C PHE A 49 10.27 -3.84 -1.53
N SER A 50 9.92 -4.60 -0.51
CA SER A 50 10.85 -5.34 0.35
C SER A 50 10.56 -6.83 0.26
N SER A 51 11.56 -7.65 0.57
CA SER A 51 11.46 -9.11 0.44
C SER A 51 10.71 -9.76 1.61
N ASP A 52 10.77 -9.13 2.78
CA ASP A 52 10.06 -9.55 3.99
C ASP A 52 9.64 -8.33 4.85
N TYR A 53 9.01 -8.64 5.99
CA TYR A 53 8.60 -7.65 6.98
C TYR A 53 9.77 -6.85 7.58
N TYR A 54 10.91 -7.50 7.84
CA TYR A 54 12.03 -6.89 8.53
C TYR A 54 12.71 -5.84 7.64
N ASP A 55 12.92 -6.17 6.36
CA ASP A 55 13.38 -5.25 5.32
C ASP A 55 12.40 -4.08 5.16
N ALA A 56 11.10 -4.37 5.10
CA ALA A 56 10.05 -3.36 4.97
C ALA A 56 10.07 -2.37 6.14
N ARG A 57 10.19 -2.88 7.37
CA ARG A 57 10.27 -2.09 8.59
C ARG A 57 11.54 -1.26 8.63
N ALA A 58 12.68 -1.86 8.30
CA ALA A 58 13.97 -1.15 8.26
C ALA A 58 13.92 0.00 7.25
N LEU A 59 13.35 -0.23 6.06
CA LEU A 59 13.20 0.77 5.02
C LEU A 59 12.29 1.93 5.46
N PHE A 60 11.14 1.61 6.06
CA PHE A 60 10.22 2.60 6.62
C PHE A 60 10.90 3.47 7.69
N ARG A 61 11.55 2.83 8.67
CA ARG A 61 12.28 3.51 9.76
C ARG A 61 13.39 4.40 9.20
N MET A 62 14.19 3.89 8.27
CA MET A 62 15.26 4.65 7.61
C MET A 62 14.71 5.93 6.96
N TYR A 63 13.63 5.83 6.19
CA TYR A 63 13.06 7.01 5.54
C TYR A 63 12.46 7.99 6.54
N ALA A 64 11.70 7.52 7.54
CA ALA A 64 11.13 8.35 8.59
C ALA A 64 12.21 9.11 9.38
N SER A 65 13.29 8.41 9.78
CA SER A 65 14.45 9.03 10.43
C SER A 65 15.16 10.03 9.53
N SER A 66 15.32 9.74 8.23
CA SER A 66 15.95 10.68 7.27
C SER A 66 15.16 11.98 7.06
N LEU A 67 13.90 11.99 7.49
CA LEU A 67 12.98 13.12 7.48
C LEU A 67 12.82 13.78 8.85
N ASN A 68 13.50 13.25 9.88
CA ASN A 68 13.36 13.69 11.27
C ASN A 68 11.90 13.67 11.75
N LEU A 69 11.13 12.66 11.33
CA LEU A 69 9.78 12.46 11.85
C LEU A 69 9.83 11.95 13.29
N GLU A 70 8.84 12.33 14.08
CA GLU A 70 8.66 11.75 15.41
C GLU A 70 8.29 10.27 15.24
N MET A 71 9.01 9.39 15.94
CA MET A 71 8.88 7.94 15.79
C MET A 71 8.49 7.29 17.11
N HIS A 72 7.54 6.37 17.06
CA HIS A 72 7.17 5.48 18.16
C HIS A 72 7.17 4.04 17.66
N SER A 73 7.56 3.09 18.50
CA SER A 73 7.52 1.66 18.19
C SER A 73 6.78 0.94 19.29
N ILE A 74 5.74 0.20 18.92
CA ILE A 74 4.91 -0.58 19.83
C ILE A 74 5.28 -2.05 19.62
N PRO A 75 5.98 -2.70 20.56
CA PRO A 75 6.32 -4.11 20.45
C PRO A 75 5.07 -4.98 20.57
N LEU A 76 5.05 -6.09 19.83
CA LEU A 76 4.06 -7.15 19.99
C LEU A 76 4.63 -8.21 20.91
N ASP A 77 3.95 -8.48 22.01
CA ASP A 77 4.29 -9.55 22.95
C ASP A 77 3.67 -10.86 22.46
N ILE A 78 4.44 -11.61 21.65
CA ILE A 78 4.02 -12.89 21.07
C ILE A 78 5.08 -13.93 21.45
N PRO A 79 4.69 -15.07 22.06
CA PRO A 79 5.62 -16.15 22.36
C PRO A 79 6.42 -16.58 21.13
N ASP A 80 7.73 -16.73 21.32
CA ASP A 80 8.71 -17.13 20.28
C ASP A 80 8.87 -16.15 19.10
N HIS A 81 8.32 -14.93 19.20
CA HIS A 81 8.34 -13.90 18.15
C HIS A 81 8.62 -12.50 18.71
N ASP A 82 9.87 -12.28 19.13
CA ASP A 82 10.24 -11.15 19.98
C ASP A 82 10.58 -9.85 19.22
N ASP A 83 10.67 -9.88 17.88
CA ASP A 83 11.10 -8.73 17.07
C ASP A 83 10.01 -8.25 16.09
N LEU A 84 8.79 -8.15 16.58
CA LEU A 84 7.65 -7.60 15.83
C LEU A 84 7.18 -6.31 16.48
N THR A 85 7.04 -5.27 15.67
CA THR A 85 6.64 -3.93 16.12
C THR A 85 5.63 -3.28 15.17
N ILE A 86 4.68 -2.53 15.74
CA ILE A 86 3.94 -1.50 15.00
C ILE A 86 4.74 -0.20 15.16
N ASP A 87 5.31 0.27 14.06
CA ASP A 87 6.05 1.52 13.97
C ASP A 87 5.14 2.66 13.51
N VAL A 88 5.21 3.78 14.22
CA VAL A 88 4.41 4.97 13.96
C VAL A 88 5.34 6.14 13.69
N ALA A 89 5.22 6.74 12.51
CA ALA A 89 5.95 7.95 12.13
C ALA A 89 4.98 9.14 12.03
N ILE A 90 5.30 10.23 12.72
CA ILE A 90 4.43 11.40 12.82
C ILE A 90 5.13 12.63 12.23
N TYR A 91 4.48 13.22 11.23
CA TYR A 91 4.75 14.57 10.78
C TYR A 91 3.78 15.52 11.50
N ARG A 92 4.29 16.34 12.42
CA ARG A 92 3.47 17.27 13.21
C ARG A 92 3.01 18.46 12.36
N GLY A 93 1.70 18.65 12.31
CA GLY A 93 1.03 19.79 11.69
C GLY A 93 0.02 20.40 12.67
N SER A 94 -1.17 20.73 12.18
CA SER A 94 -2.31 21.17 12.98
C SER A 94 -2.82 20.04 13.87
N GLU A 95 -3.24 20.39 15.09
CA GLU A 95 -3.91 19.48 16.02
C GLU A 95 -5.39 19.26 15.65
N LYS A 96 -5.96 20.12 14.80
CA LYS A 96 -7.38 20.07 14.41
C LYS A 96 -7.65 19.13 13.25
N ASN A 97 -6.63 18.85 12.44
CA ASN A 97 -6.74 18.03 11.24
C ASN A 97 -5.68 16.92 11.32
N VAL A 98 -6.11 15.67 11.35
CA VAL A 98 -5.20 14.52 11.37
C VAL A 98 -5.50 13.61 10.19
N LEU A 99 -4.46 13.24 9.44
CA LEU A 99 -4.50 12.21 8.42
C LEU A 99 -3.73 10.99 8.94
N ILE A 100 -4.41 9.84 9.02
CA ILE A 100 -3.77 8.57 9.37
C ILE A 100 -3.66 7.73 8.10
N HIS A 101 -2.45 7.26 7.79
CA HIS A 101 -2.16 6.36 6.69
C HIS A 101 -1.52 5.09 7.21
N MET A 102 -2.33 4.03 7.32
CA MET A 102 -1.92 2.72 7.84
C MET A 102 -1.67 1.72 6.72
N SER A 103 -0.71 0.83 6.92
CA SER A 103 -0.42 -0.30 6.02
C SER A 103 -0.56 -1.64 6.75
N GLY A 104 -0.76 -2.70 5.96
CA GLY A 104 -0.71 -4.08 6.44
C GLY A 104 -1.76 -4.42 7.50
N THR A 105 -3.02 -3.98 7.35
CA THR A 105 -4.15 -4.49 8.15
C THR A 105 -4.33 -5.99 7.93
N HIS A 106 -4.28 -6.42 6.67
CA HIS A 106 -3.96 -7.80 6.35
C HIS A 106 -2.45 -7.91 6.20
N GLY A 107 -1.86 -8.88 6.88
CA GLY A 107 -0.40 -9.00 6.94
C GLY A 107 0.27 -9.12 5.58
N VAL A 108 -0.20 -10.05 4.74
CA VAL A 108 0.35 -10.28 3.38
C VAL A 108 0.20 -9.07 2.44
N GLU A 109 -0.76 -8.17 2.69
CA GLU A 109 -0.92 -6.93 1.92
C GLU A 109 0.04 -5.82 2.42
N GLY A 110 0.78 -6.09 3.50
CA GLY A 110 1.80 -5.23 4.07
C GLY A 110 2.91 -4.89 3.10
N PHE A 111 3.29 -5.78 2.17
CA PHE A 111 4.29 -5.51 1.14
C PHE A 111 3.91 -4.29 0.29
N ALA A 112 2.70 -4.30 -0.27
CA ALA A 112 2.21 -3.22 -1.11
C ALA A 112 2.00 -1.93 -0.31
N GLY A 113 1.39 -2.03 0.88
CA GLY A 113 1.17 -0.86 1.74
C GLY A 113 2.48 -0.22 2.22
N SER A 114 3.47 -1.03 2.60
CA SER A 114 4.82 -0.59 2.97
C SER A 114 5.53 0.06 1.80
N ALA A 115 5.42 -0.50 0.59
CA ALA A 115 6.02 0.08 -0.60
C ALA A 115 5.41 1.45 -0.93
N VAL A 116 4.11 1.62 -0.76
CA VAL A 116 3.46 2.93 -0.91
C VAL A 116 4.02 3.93 0.11
N GLN A 117 4.10 3.56 1.39
CA GLN A 117 4.67 4.41 2.44
C GLN A 117 6.14 4.77 2.15
N SER A 118 6.95 3.78 1.77
CA SER A 118 8.34 3.96 1.37
C SER A 118 8.48 4.87 0.16
N SER A 119 7.57 4.77 -0.82
CA SER A 119 7.56 5.65 -1.99
C SER A 119 7.21 7.10 -1.65
N ILE A 120 6.36 7.32 -0.64
CA ILE A 120 5.93 8.65 -0.17
C ILE A 120 7.05 9.31 0.64
N LEU A 121 7.66 8.56 1.56
CA LEU A 121 8.72 9.05 2.44
C LEU A 121 10.07 9.15 1.71
N GLY A 122 10.28 8.31 0.70
CA GLY A 122 11.51 8.19 -0.08
C GLY A 122 11.51 8.88 -1.46
N GLY A 123 12.69 8.87 -2.09
CA GLY A 123 12.93 9.16 -3.51
C GLY A 123 12.43 10.49 -4.08
N GLU A 124 11.96 10.49 -5.33
CA GLU A 124 11.55 11.73 -6.03
C GLU A 124 10.29 12.34 -5.43
N LYS A 125 9.35 11.51 -4.97
CA LYS A 125 8.12 11.97 -4.30
C LYS A 125 8.40 12.59 -2.95
N ARG A 126 9.51 12.27 -2.27
CA ARG A 126 9.99 13.01 -1.09
C ARG A 126 10.06 14.50 -1.35
N LYS A 127 10.58 14.96 -2.50
CA LYS A 127 10.69 16.40 -2.81
C LYS A 127 9.32 17.05 -3.01
N PHE A 128 8.40 16.33 -3.63
CA PHE A 128 7.01 16.76 -3.79
C PHE A 128 6.30 16.87 -2.43
N TRP A 129 6.35 15.81 -1.63
CA TRP A 129 5.74 15.76 -0.29
C TRP A 129 6.38 16.78 0.65
N GLN A 130 7.71 16.87 0.66
CA GLN A 130 8.41 17.91 1.40
C GLN A 130 8.01 19.29 0.92
N SER A 131 7.88 19.58 -0.38
CA SER A 131 7.44 20.90 -0.85
C SER A 131 6.01 21.23 -0.44
N ALA A 132 5.09 20.27 -0.56
CA ALA A 132 3.72 20.42 -0.06
C ALA A 132 3.69 20.73 1.45
N MET A 133 4.65 20.18 2.20
CA MET A 133 4.76 20.37 3.65
C MET A 133 5.62 21.58 4.07
N LYS A 134 6.69 21.94 3.34
CA LYS A 134 7.74 22.96 3.64
C LYS A 134 7.37 24.42 3.36
N PHE A 135 6.16 24.74 2.91
CA PHE A 135 5.68 26.14 2.86
C PHE A 135 5.56 26.82 4.24
N THR A 136 6.14 26.23 5.29
CA THR A 136 6.09 26.69 6.67
C THR A 136 7.28 27.53 7.12
N GLU A 137 8.41 27.55 6.40
CA GLU A 137 9.65 28.18 6.89
C GLU A 137 9.84 29.68 6.58
N ARG A 138 8.84 30.38 6.01
CA ARG A 138 8.94 31.84 5.85
C ARG A 138 7.73 32.58 6.40
N GLY A 139 7.75 32.80 7.71
CA GLY A 139 7.21 34.03 8.33
C GLY A 139 5.70 34.23 8.42
N SER A 140 4.85 33.29 7.99
CA SER A 140 3.40 33.46 8.13
C SER A 140 2.83 32.67 9.31
N LYS A 141 2.33 33.39 10.31
CA LYS A 141 1.55 32.89 11.47
C LYS A 141 0.23 32.18 11.09
N SER A 142 0.06 31.78 9.83
CA SER A 142 -1.15 31.21 9.23
C SER A 142 -1.06 29.71 8.90
N ASN A 143 0.03 29.02 9.28
CA ASN A 143 0.20 27.56 9.05
C ASN A 143 -0.76 26.62 9.82
N ASN A 144 -1.76 27.14 10.52
CA ASN A 144 -2.63 26.37 11.42
C ASN A 144 -3.56 25.34 10.75
N ASN A 145 -3.53 25.17 9.43
CA ASN A 145 -4.48 24.31 8.72
C ASN A 145 -3.88 23.05 8.07
N LYS A 146 -2.55 22.88 7.99
CA LYS A 146 -1.97 21.65 7.43
C LYS A 146 -2.19 20.49 8.39
N PRO A 147 -2.62 19.30 7.95
CA PRO A 147 -2.89 18.22 8.88
C PRO A 147 -1.61 17.66 9.50
N THR A 148 -1.70 17.19 10.74
CA THR A 148 -0.75 16.21 11.27
C THR A 148 -0.91 14.91 10.48
N VAL A 149 0.18 14.35 9.98
CA VAL A 149 0.16 13.09 9.22
C VAL A 149 0.81 12.00 10.05
N VAL A 150 0.08 10.91 10.26
CA VAL A 150 0.51 9.74 11.02
C VAL A 150 0.60 8.55 10.07
N PHE A 151 1.79 8.00 9.91
CA PHE A 151 1.99 6.74 9.20
C PHE A 151 2.08 5.60 10.21
N VAL A 152 1.39 4.50 9.96
CA VAL A 152 1.44 3.28 10.77
C VAL A 152 1.94 2.14 9.90
N HIS A 153 3.09 1.56 10.25
CA HIS A 153 3.79 0.50 9.54
C HIS A 153 4.15 -0.64 10.51
N SER A 154 3.67 -1.86 10.32
CA SER A 154 2.37 -2.20 9.76
C SER A 154 1.42 -2.52 10.91
N LEU A 155 0.10 -2.47 10.68
CA LEU A 155 -0.88 -2.74 11.73
C LEU A 155 -0.91 -4.22 12.17
N ASN A 156 -0.59 -5.14 11.26
CA ASN A 156 -0.45 -6.57 11.55
C ASN A 156 0.99 -7.07 11.23
N PRO A 157 1.97 -6.80 12.10
CA PRO A 157 3.35 -7.26 11.93
C PRO A 157 3.47 -8.78 11.85
N TYR A 158 2.72 -9.52 12.68
CA TYR A 158 2.74 -10.98 12.69
C TYR A 158 2.29 -11.56 11.35
N GLY A 159 1.13 -11.14 10.86
CA GLY A 159 0.61 -11.62 9.59
C GLY A 159 1.57 -11.26 8.44
N PHE A 160 2.20 -10.08 8.50
CA PHE A 160 3.16 -9.66 7.48
C PHE A 160 4.39 -10.58 7.50
N ALA A 161 5.02 -10.78 8.66
CA ALA A 161 6.17 -11.65 8.81
C ALA A 161 5.88 -13.12 8.48
N LYS A 162 4.64 -13.59 8.68
CA LYS A 162 4.22 -14.97 8.40
C LYS A 162 3.53 -15.17 7.06
N LEU A 163 3.44 -14.13 6.22
CA LEU A 163 2.77 -14.16 4.91
C LEU A 163 1.28 -14.58 5.00
N ARG A 164 0.58 -14.09 6.02
CA ARG A 164 -0.82 -14.41 6.30
C ARG A 164 -1.69 -13.16 6.34
N ARG A 165 -2.99 -13.36 6.09
CA ARG A 165 -3.99 -12.29 6.16
C ARG A 165 -4.27 -11.84 7.60
N TRP A 166 -4.39 -12.79 8.51
CA TRP A 166 -4.81 -12.63 9.90
C TRP A 166 -3.62 -12.38 10.84
N ASN A 167 -3.89 -11.98 12.08
CA ASN A 167 -2.88 -11.87 13.13
C ASN A 167 -2.55 -13.25 13.77
N GLU A 168 -1.75 -13.26 14.83
CA GLU A 168 -1.31 -14.44 15.59
C GLU A 168 -2.46 -15.26 16.18
N ASN A 169 -3.59 -14.60 16.44
CA ASN A 169 -4.79 -15.20 16.99
C ASN A 169 -5.79 -15.63 15.90
N ASN A 170 -5.37 -15.68 14.63
CA ASN A 170 -6.23 -15.93 13.46
C ASN A 170 -7.39 -14.93 13.29
N VAL A 171 -7.23 -13.71 13.80
CA VAL A 171 -8.24 -12.64 13.72
C VAL A 171 -8.01 -11.79 12.48
N ASP A 172 -9.05 -11.61 11.65
CA ASP A 172 -9.05 -10.60 10.59
C ASP A 172 -9.26 -9.21 11.21
N LEU A 173 -8.19 -8.42 11.31
CA LEU A 173 -8.23 -7.08 11.91
C LEU A 173 -9.20 -6.13 11.17
N ASN A 174 -9.45 -6.36 9.87
CA ASN A 174 -10.34 -5.54 9.06
C ASN A 174 -11.84 -5.88 9.22
N ARG A 175 -12.17 -6.73 10.19
CA ARG A 175 -13.55 -7.17 10.48
C ARG A 175 -13.93 -7.05 11.97
N ASN A 176 -12.99 -6.64 12.83
CA ASN A 176 -13.15 -6.70 14.28
C ASN A 176 -13.09 -5.31 14.95
N PHE A 177 -13.62 -4.27 14.30
CA PHE A 177 -13.71 -2.90 14.83
C PHE A 177 -14.96 -2.70 15.70
N LEU A 178 -15.04 -3.44 16.81
CA LEU A 178 -16.16 -3.33 17.76
C LEU A 178 -15.84 -2.26 18.81
N ASN A 179 -16.82 -1.41 19.13
CA ASN A 179 -16.75 -0.60 20.34
C ASN A 179 -16.95 -1.48 21.59
N THR A 180 -16.66 -0.94 22.78
CA THR A 180 -16.73 -1.69 24.04
C THR A 180 -18.08 -2.38 24.25
N GLN A 181 -19.19 -1.69 23.95
CA GLN A 181 -20.53 -2.26 24.12
C GLN A 181 -20.79 -3.37 23.12
N GLN A 182 -20.44 -3.17 21.85
CA GLN A 182 -20.57 -4.19 20.80
C GLN A 182 -19.69 -5.42 21.10
N PHE A 183 -18.50 -5.22 21.66
CA PHE A 183 -17.60 -6.30 22.06
C PHE A 183 -18.22 -7.13 23.19
N ILE A 184 -18.72 -6.47 24.25
CA ILE A 184 -19.42 -7.14 25.36
C ILE A 184 -20.64 -7.91 24.84
N GLN A 185 -21.45 -7.29 23.97
CA GLN A 185 -22.59 -7.95 23.35
C GLN A 185 -22.17 -9.17 22.52
N ARG A 186 -21.06 -9.07 21.78
CA ARG A 186 -20.55 -10.18 20.97
C ARG A 186 -20.08 -11.34 21.84
N LEU A 187 -19.44 -11.07 22.97
CA LEU A 187 -19.02 -12.09 23.94
C LEU A 187 -20.19 -12.80 24.63
N ALA A 188 -21.33 -12.12 24.78
CA ALA A 188 -22.54 -12.70 25.36
C ALA A 188 -23.30 -13.64 24.40
N LEU A 189 -22.98 -13.63 23.11
CA LEU A 189 -23.58 -14.54 22.14
C LEU A 189 -22.95 -15.92 22.23
N ASP A 190 -23.74 -16.95 21.96
CA ASP A 190 -23.24 -18.31 21.80
C ASP A 190 -22.16 -18.37 20.68
N ALA A 191 -20.94 -18.74 21.06
CA ALA A 191 -19.81 -18.87 20.16
C ALA A 191 -20.03 -19.97 19.11
N ASN A 192 -20.87 -20.97 19.42
CA ASN A 192 -21.20 -22.07 18.51
C ASN A 192 -22.55 -21.90 17.80
N ARG A 193 -23.09 -20.68 17.75
CA ARG A 193 -24.40 -20.40 17.12
C ARG A 193 -24.57 -20.96 15.70
N HIS A 194 -23.47 -21.09 14.95
CA HIS A 194 -23.45 -21.60 13.58
C HIS A 194 -22.84 -23.01 13.45
N GLY A 195 -22.59 -23.71 14.56
CA GLY A 195 -21.98 -25.05 14.57
C GLY A 195 -20.49 -25.07 14.20
N TYR A 196 -19.82 -23.92 14.09
CA TYR A 196 -18.41 -23.88 13.69
C TYR A 196 -17.49 -24.56 14.72
N VAL A 197 -17.82 -24.43 16.01
CA VAL A 197 -17.02 -25.01 17.09
C VAL A 197 -17.08 -26.54 17.06
N ASP A 198 -18.18 -27.12 16.55
CA ASP A 198 -18.31 -28.58 16.38
C ASP A 198 -17.27 -29.16 15.41
N PHE A 199 -16.72 -28.33 14.51
CA PHE A 199 -15.69 -28.71 13.55
C PHE A 199 -14.32 -28.11 13.87
N TYR A 200 -14.14 -27.53 15.07
CA TYR A 200 -12.92 -26.81 15.42
C TYR A 200 -11.67 -27.66 15.22
N ASP A 201 -11.67 -28.88 15.77
CA ASP A 201 -10.53 -29.81 15.69
C ASP A 201 -10.23 -30.28 14.26
N LEU A 202 -11.26 -30.32 13.39
CA LEU A 202 -11.10 -30.67 11.99
C LEU A 202 -10.37 -29.57 11.22
N PHE A 203 -10.66 -28.30 11.52
CA PHE A 203 -10.04 -27.14 10.85
C PHE A 203 -8.75 -26.66 11.52
N HIS A 204 -8.53 -27.00 12.79
CA HIS A 204 -7.36 -26.64 13.58
C HIS A 204 -6.69 -27.88 14.17
N PRO A 205 -6.09 -28.73 13.31
CA PRO A 205 -5.42 -29.93 13.81
C PRO A 205 -4.26 -29.52 14.75
N PRO A 206 -4.11 -30.18 15.92
CA PRO A 206 -3.13 -29.80 16.93
C PRO A 206 -1.67 -29.99 16.48
N ALA A 207 -1.47 -30.71 15.37
CA ALA A 207 -0.19 -30.85 14.71
C ALA A 207 -0.42 -30.89 13.19
N ALA A 208 0.60 -30.48 12.42
CA ALA A 208 0.63 -30.80 11.01
C ALA A 208 0.54 -32.33 10.88
N LEU A 209 -0.44 -32.83 10.12
CA LEU A 209 -0.41 -34.21 9.66
C LEU A 209 0.93 -34.38 8.93
N GLY A 210 1.79 -35.27 9.43
CA GLY A 210 3.11 -35.47 8.83
C GLY A 210 2.95 -35.78 7.35
N TRP A 211 3.58 -34.96 6.51
CA TRP A 211 3.78 -35.22 5.08
C TRP A 211 5.25 -35.55 4.86
#